data_AF-A0A0C3CEW0-F1
#
_entry.id   AF-A0A0C3CEW0-F1
#
_cell.length_a   1.000
_cell.length_b   1.000
_cell.length_c   1.000
_cell.angle_alpha   90.00
_cell.angle_beta   90.00
_cell.angle_gamma   90.00
#
_symmetry.space_group_name_H-M   'P 1'
#
loop_
_entity.id
_entity.type
_entity.pdbx_description
1 polymer ?
#
loop_
_entity_poly.entity_id
_entity_poly.type
_entity_poly.pdbx_seq_one_letter_code
_entity_poly.pdbx_strand_id
1 'polypeptide(L)'
;SQGRPKAKDYDDVTQEVLAVAIAVYRCLICTDTPFPDHAKELEFAKIRWKIGCKKLDIRLEMTPELVKMITSRGSHVRGELKTKVRPIIEHYGFESGQHKRTIKRNRELAEELKEGYNFVYSTDRKGLFRNKNIQKVVNAMWFANKQDDGVSYPEYFKPMPDITVALVLTAMECGIDEWGTGIKTDIAFTAVDYRTVFDAHLKCLRNFQEATKKHELLDKICTKLYNVGR
;
A
#
# COMPACT_ATOMS: atom_id res chain seq x y z
N SER A 1 26.94 -22.42 -6.98
CA SER A 1 26.00 -21.41 -6.45
C SER A 1 24.64 -22.07 -6.28
N GLN A 2 24.25 -22.43 -5.05
CA GLN A 2 22.86 -22.84 -4.81
C GLN A 2 21.96 -21.61 -4.99
N GLY A 3 20.86 -21.78 -5.73
CA GLY A 3 19.93 -20.70 -6.05
C GLY A 3 19.24 -20.14 -4.80
N ARG A 4 18.55 -19.00 -4.96
CA ARG A 4 17.77 -18.37 -3.88
C ARG A 4 16.70 -19.38 -3.38
N PRO A 5 16.63 -19.67 -2.06
CA PRO A 5 15.63 -20.60 -1.50
C PRO A 5 14.20 -20.20 -1.89
N LYS A 6 13.37 -21.21 -2.19
CA LYS A 6 11.97 -21.06 -2.60
C LYS A 6 11.08 -21.85 -1.62
N ALA A 7 9.82 -21.44 -1.52
CA ALA A 7 8.85 -22.15 -0.68
C ALA A 7 8.75 -23.65 -1.02
N LYS A 8 8.81 -23.99 -2.31
CA LYS A 8 8.79 -25.38 -2.81
C LYS A 8 9.97 -26.25 -2.38
N ASP A 9 11.00 -25.65 -1.78
CA ASP A 9 12.17 -26.38 -1.27
C ASP A 9 11.90 -26.93 0.15
N TYR A 10 10.72 -26.65 0.72
CA TYR A 10 10.27 -27.11 2.05
C TYR A 10 9.11 -28.11 1.93
N ASP A 11 8.87 -28.88 2.99
CA ASP A 11 7.71 -29.78 3.09
C ASP A 11 6.37 -29.01 3.09
N ASP A 12 5.29 -29.71 2.77
CA ASP A 12 3.95 -29.11 2.59
C ASP A 12 3.47 -28.38 3.87
N VAL A 13 3.77 -28.93 5.05
CA VAL A 13 3.39 -28.34 6.33
C VAL A 13 4.11 -27.00 6.55
N THR A 14 5.42 -26.96 6.30
CA THR A 14 6.21 -25.72 6.35
C THR A 14 5.72 -24.68 5.35
N GLN A 15 5.31 -25.12 4.14
CA GLN A 15 4.76 -24.23 3.12
C GLN A 15 3.44 -23.58 3.56
N GLU A 16 2.55 -24.32 4.22
CA GLU A 16 1.28 -23.80 4.74
C GLU A 16 1.51 -22.76 5.85
N VAL A 17 2.39 -23.05 6.82
CA VAL A 17 2.77 -22.09 7.87
C VAL A 17 3.35 -20.83 7.24
N LEU A 18 4.23 -20.99 6.25
CA LEU A 18 4.86 -19.88 5.53
C LEU A 18 3.83 -19.03 4.79
N ALA A 19 2.84 -19.65 4.15
CA ALA A 19 1.76 -18.94 3.45
C ALA A 19 0.96 -18.06 4.42
N VAL A 20 0.55 -18.60 5.57
CA VAL A 20 -0.17 -17.84 6.61
C VAL A 20 0.69 -16.71 7.17
N ALA A 21 1.97 -16.98 7.48
CA ALA A 21 2.88 -15.98 8.01
C ALA A 21 3.12 -14.83 7.01
N ILE A 22 3.26 -15.16 5.72
CA ILE A 22 3.40 -14.19 4.63
C ILE A 22 2.15 -13.30 4.52
N ALA A 23 0.97 -13.90 4.50
CA ALA A 23 -0.28 -13.15 4.34
C ALA A 23 -0.52 -12.18 5.51
N VAL A 24 -0.31 -12.65 6.74
CA VAL A 24 -0.41 -11.79 7.93
C VAL A 24 0.66 -10.69 7.91
N TYR A 25 1.90 -11.01 7.52
CA TYR A 25 2.96 -10.02 7.38
C TYR A 25 2.61 -8.95 6.35
N ARG A 26 2.08 -9.33 5.18
CA ARG A 26 1.61 -8.38 4.16
C ARG A 26 0.55 -7.43 4.71
N CYS A 27 -0.44 -7.95 5.45
CA CYS A 27 -1.48 -7.14 6.07
C CYS A 27 -0.86 -6.03 6.94
N LEU A 28 0.10 -6.36 7.80
CA LEU A 28 0.73 -5.38 8.70
C LEU A 28 1.58 -4.33 7.98
N ILE A 29 2.23 -4.71 6.88
CA ILE A 29 2.88 -3.72 6.02
C ILE A 29 1.83 -2.76 5.46
N CYS A 30 0.63 -3.22 5.12
CA CYS A 30 -0.42 -2.32 4.61
C CYS A 30 -1.15 -1.52 5.70
N THR A 31 -1.23 -2.02 6.94
CA THR A 31 -2.17 -1.50 7.95
C THR A 31 -1.53 -0.90 9.19
N ASP A 32 -0.23 -1.13 9.41
CA ASP A 32 0.45 -0.73 10.64
C ASP A 32 1.80 -0.07 10.37
N THR A 33 2.74 -0.78 9.76
CA THR A 33 4.09 -0.27 9.50
C THR A 33 4.49 -0.49 8.03
N PRO A 34 4.14 0.42 7.10
CA PRO A 34 4.46 0.24 5.67
C PRO A 34 5.94 0.28 5.31
N PHE A 35 6.72 0.97 6.13
CA PHE A 35 8.16 1.08 6.00
C PHE A 35 8.81 0.67 7.33
N PRO A 36 8.86 -0.64 7.65
CA PRO A 36 9.57 -1.09 8.85
C PRO A 36 11.08 -0.89 8.68
N ASP A 37 11.80 -0.70 9.78
CA ASP A 37 13.25 -0.89 9.79
C ASP A 37 13.60 -2.38 9.92
N HIS A 38 14.88 -2.72 9.80
CA HIS A 38 15.32 -4.11 9.83
C HIS A 38 14.97 -4.85 11.14
N ALA A 39 15.03 -4.16 12.27
CA ALA A 39 14.70 -4.75 13.56
C ALA A 39 13.21 -5.11 13.65
N LYS A 40 12.35 -4.19 13.18
CA LYS A 40 10.90 -4.38 13.12
C LYS A 40 10.51 -5.46 12.10
N GLU A 41 11.19 -5.53 10.95
CA GLU A 41 10.98 -6.62 9.98
C GLU A 41 11.24 -7.99 10.60
N LEU A 42 12.34 -8.14 11.33
CA LEU A 42 12.70 -9.39 12.01
C LEU A 42 11.71 -9.74 13.12
N GLU A 43 11.33 -8.76 13.95
CA GLU A 43 10.31 -8.92 14.98
C GLU A 43 8.99 -9.40 14.37
N PHE A 44 8.59 -8.78 13.26
CA PHE A 44 7.37 -9.13 12.56
C PHE A 44 7.43 -10.55 12.01
N ALA A 45 8.48 -10.91 11.27
CA ALA A 45 8.63 -12.26 10.74
C ALA A 45 8.55 -13.33 11.85
N LYS A 46 9.26 -13.13 12.97
CA LYS A 46 9.25 -14.04 14.13
C LYS A 46 7.86 -14.25 14.71
N ILE A 47 7.13 -13.15 14.95
CA ILE A 47 5.79 -13.22 15.55
C ILE A 47 4.82 -13.91 14.59
N ARG A 48 4.92 -13.64 13.28
CA ARG A 48 3.93 -14.11 12.31
C ARG A 48 4.16 -15.57 11.95
N TRP A 49 5.41 -16.02 11.97
CA TRP A 49 5.74 -17.44 11.98
C TRP A 49 5.07 -18.17 13.15
N LYS A 50 5.21 -17.65 14.38
CA LYS A 50 4.56 -18.23 15.57
C LYS A 50 3.04 -18.27 15.45
N ILE A 51 2.42 -17.25 14.85
CA ILE A 51 0.98 -17.24 14.58
C ILE A 51 0.61 -18.33 13.56
N GLY A 52 1.37 -18.49 12.48
CA GLY A 52 1.16 -19.55 11.50
C GLY A 52 1.24 -20.94 12.13
N CYS A 53 2.32 -21.21 12.87
CA CYS A 53 2.50 -22.44 13.65
C CYS A 53 1.31 -22.70 14.58
N LYS A 54 0.87 -21.69 15.35
CA LYS A 54 -0.27 -21.82 16.26
C LYS A 54 -1.58 -22.08 15.52
N LYS A 55 -1.83 -21.43 14.38
CA LYS A 55 -3.05 -21.60 13.59
C LYS A 55 -3.19 -23.01 13.03
N LEU A 56 -2.06 -23.65 12.72
CA LEU A 56 -2.02 -25.01 12.17
C LEU A 56 -1.72 -26.08 13.23
N ASP A 57 -1.66 -25.70 14.51
CA ASP A 57 -1.30 -26.57 15.64
C ASP A 57 0.01 -27.35 15.44
N ILE A 58 0.99 -26.67 14.87
CA ILE A 58 2.29 -27.23 14.45
C ILE A 58 3.42 -26.54 15.19
N ARG A 59 4.50 -27.28 15.46
CA ARG A 59 5.73 -26.76 16.08
C ARG A 59 6.89 -26.84 15.09
N LEU A 60 7.18 -25.72 14.44
CA LEU A 60 8.34 -25.58 13.56
C LEU A 60 9.24 -24.45 14.03
N GLU A 61 10.53 -24.74 14.05
CA GLU A 61 11.57 -23.74 14.27
C GLU A 61 11.72 -22.86 13.03
N MET A 62 11.91 -21.56 13.26
CA MET A 62 12.08 -20.60 12.18
C MET A 62 13.55 -20.50 11.78
N THR A 63 13.86 -20.70 10.50
CA THR A 63 15.22 -20.52 9.96
C THR A 63 15.45 -19.11 9.43
N PRO A 64 16.71 -18.66 9.27
CA PRO A 64 17.03 -17.38 8.65
C PRO A 64 16.47 -17.23 7.22
N GLU A 65 16.39 -18.32 6.47
CA GLU A 65 15.82 -18.34 5.11
C GLU A 65 14.31 -18.08 5.13
N LEU A 66 13.59 -18.66 6.09
CA LEU A 66 12.16 -18.41 6.31
C LEU A 66 11.90 -16.94 6.67
N VAL A 67 12.73 -16.36 7.54
CA VAL A 67 12.69 -14.92 7.83
C VAL A 67 12.82 -14.12 6.55
N LYS A 68 13.85 -14.39 5.75
CA LYS A 68 14.11 -13.67 4.49
C LYS A 68 12.96 -13.81 3.49
N MET A 69 12.33 -14.98 3.42
CA MET A 69 11.16 -15.19 2.56
C MET A 69 9.97 -14.35 3.01
N ILE A 70 9.69 -14.28 4.32
CA ILE A 70 8.61 -13.45 4.86
C ILE A 70 8.91 -11.96 4.65
N THR A 71 10.07 -11.47 5.09
CA THR A 71 10.39 -10.03 5.04
C THR A 71 10.48 -9.49 3.62
N SER A 72 10.90 -10.33 2.65
CA SER A 72 10.88 -9.94 1.23
C SER A 72 9.50 -9.54 0.72
N ARG A 73 8.41 -9.98 1.37
CA ARG A 73 7.04 -9.64 0.97
C ARG A 73 6.68 -8.19 1.24
N GLY A 74 7.43 -7.48 2.08
CA GLY A 74 7.20 -6.06 2.35
C GLY A 74 7.47 -5.18 1.14
N SER A 75 8.60 -5.38 0.45
CA SER A 75 8.86 -4.67 -0.80
C SER A 75 7.95 -5.15 -1.93
N HIS A 76 7.62 -6.45 -1.99
CA HIS A 76 6.70 -6.97 -2.99
C HIS A 76 5.31 -6.34 -2.89
N VAL A 77 4.71 -6.24 -1.70
CA VAL A 77 3.35 -5.68 -1.54
C VAL A 77 3.32 -4.18 -1.88
N ARG A 78 4.39 -3.43 -1.59
CA ARG A 78 4.51 -2.02 -2.03
C ARG A 78 4.63 -1.92 -3.55
N GLY A 79 5.44 -2.76 -4.19
CA GLY A 79 5.57 -2.79 -5.65
C GLY A 79 4.27 -3.20 -6.36
N GLU A 80 3.51 -4.12 -5.75
CA GLU A 80 2.18 -4.51 -6.19
C GLU A 80 1.21 -3.33 -6.13
N LEU A 81 1.15 -2.62 -4.99
CA LEU A 81 0.32 -1.42 -4.84
C LEU A 81 0.66 -0.36 -5.90
N LYS A 82 1.94 -0.08 -6.11
CA LYS A 82 2.40 0.84 -7.16
C LYS A 82 1.90 0.41 -8.54
N THR A 83 1.98 -0.88 -8.85
CA THR A 83 1.51 -1.44 -10.12
C THR A 83 0.00 -1.23 -10.31
N LYS A 84 -0.80 -1.39 -9.26
CA LYS A 84 -2.26 -1.16 -9.28
C LYS A 84 -2.60 0.33 -9.42
N VAL A 85 -1.80 1.21 -8.83
CA VAL A 85 -2.00 2.67 -8.85
C VAL A 85 -1.78 3.26 -10.24
N ARG A 86 -0.77 2.83 -10.99
CA ARG A 86 -0.39 3.38 -12.30
C ARG A 86 -1.57 3.62 -13.28
N PRO A 87 -2.37 2.60 -13.64
CA PRO A 87 -3.49 2.81 -14.56
C PRO A 87 -4.57 3.73 -13.98
N ILE A 88 -4.66 3.85 -12.65
CA ILE A 88 -5.63 4.73 -11.99
C ILE A 88 -5.17 6.19 -12.07
N ILE A 89 -3.88 6.46 -11.91
CA ILE A 89 -3.30 7.81 -12.05
C ILE A 89 -3.42 8.32 -13.49
N GLU A 90 -3.29 7.44 -14.48
CA GLU A 90 -3.48 7.82 -15.89
C GLU A 90 -4.89 8.37 -16.18
N HIS A 91 -5.90 8.03 -15.36
CA HIS A 91 -7.24 8.65 -15.46
C HIS A 91 -7.28 10.16 -15.16
N TYR A 92 -6.21 10.76 -14.63
CA TYR A 92 -6.08 12.21 -14.55
C TYR A 92 -5.84 12.86 -15.92
N GLY A 93 -5.59 12.06 -16.96
CA GLY A 93 -5.39 12.54 -18.33
C GLY A 93 -3.93 12.62 -18.76
N PHE A 94 -3.03 11.89 -18.08
CA PHE A 94 -1.66 11.73 -18.58
C PHE A 94 -1.68 11.00 -19.93
N GLU A 95 -0.93 11.49 -20.90
CA GLU A 95 -0.83 10.88 -22.22
C GLU A 95 0.59 10.39 -22.48
N SER A 96 0.68 9.19 -23.07
CA SER A 96 1.95 8.73 -23.63
C SER A 96 2.29 9.52 -24.89
N GLY A 97 3.53 9.97 -25.01
CA GLY A 97 4.00 10.69 -26.20
C GLY A 97 5.24 11.53 -25.90
N GLN A 98 6.05 11.76 -26.93
CA GLN A 98 7.29 12.55 -26.82
C GLN A 98 7.18 13.94 -27.48
N HIS A 99 5.98 14.32 -27.94
CA HIS A 99 5.77 15.66 -28.49
C HIS A 99 5.93 16.72 -27.38
N LYS A 100 6.63 17.82 -27.69
CA LYS A 100 6.90 18.92 -26.74
C LYS A 100 5.64 19.42 -26.03
N ARG A 101 4.50 19.48 -26.74
CA ARG A 101 3.20 19.89 -26.17
C ARG A 101 2.68 18.89 -25.14
N THR A 102 2.75 17.58 -25.44
CA THR A 102 2.34 16.51 -24.51
C THR A 102 3.22 16.48 -23.27
N ILE A 103 4.55 16.58 -23.45
CA ILE A 103 5.51 16.63 -22.34
C ILE A 103 5.20 17.81 -21.41
N LYS A 104 5.01 19.01 -21.98
CA LYS A 104 4.68 20.21 -21.20
C LYS A 104 3.37 20.03 -20.44
N ARG A 105 2.30 19.57 -21.11
CA ARG A 105 0.98 19.34 -20.49
C ARG A 105 1.03 18.33 -19.35
N ASN A 106 1.74 17.21 -19.53
CA ASN A 106 1.90 16.20 -18.48
C ASN A 106 2.65 16.75 -17.27
N ARG A 107 3.70 17.55 -17.48
CA ARG A 107 4.43 18.20 -16.38
C ARG A 107 3.54 19.15 -15.59
N GLU A 108 2.83 20.04 -16.30
CA GLU A 108 1.88 20.98 -15.68
C GLU A 108 0.80 20.23 -14.89
N LEU A 109 0.27 19.14 -15.43
CA LEU A 109 -0.71 18.30 -14.73
C LEU A 109 -0.12 17.63 -13.47
N ALA A 110 1.11 17.11 -13.54
CA ALA A 110 1.76 16.51 -12.37
C ALA A 110 1.99 17.55 -11.27
N GLU A 111 2.45 18.76 -11.63
CA GLU A 111 2.62 19.88 -10.70
C GLU A 111 1.28 20.31 -10.09
N GLU A 112 0.23 20.49 -10.90
CA GLU A 112 -1.12 20.87 -10.44
C GLU A 112 -1.70 19.84 -9.47
N LEU A 113 -1.59 18.54 -9.78
CA LEU A 113 -2.11 17.48 -8.93
C LEU A 113 -1.42 17.45 -7.56
N LYS A 114 -0.11 17.72 -7.53
CA LYS A 114 0.69 17.73 -6.29
C LYS A 114 0.52 19.01 -5.50
N GLU A 115 0.25 20.14 -6.15
CA GLU A 115 0.08 21.43 -5.49
C GLU A 115 -1.02 21.35 -4.40
N GLY A 116 -0.62 21.55 -3.14
CA GLY A 116 -1.53 21.44 -2.00
C GLY A 116 -2.31 20.12 -1.92
N TYR A 117 -1.75 19.04 -2.48
CA TYR A 117 -2.36 17.71 -2.60
C TYR A 117 -3.71 17.71 -3.33
N ASN A 118 -3.87 18.50 -4.41
CA ASN A 118 -5.11 18.55 -5.18
C ASN A 118 -5.66 17.16 -5.58
N PHE A 119 -4.79 16.18 -5.83
CA PHE A 119 -5.18 14.80 -6.16
C PHE A 119 -6.00 14.07 -5.07
N VAL A 120 -6.04 14.55 -3.82
CA VAL A 120 -6.79 13.88 -2.73
C VAL A 120 -8.24 14.37 -2.63
N TYR A 121 -8.57 15.49 -3.28
CA TYR A 121 -9.90 16.11 -3.23
C TYR A 121 -10.85 15.49 -4.26
N SER A 122 -12.15 15.58 -4.00
CA SER A 122 -13.19 15.07 -4.91
C SER A 122 -13.46 15.97 -6.13
N THR A 123 -13.49 17.29 -5.92
CA THR A 123 -13.67 18.33 -6.95
C THR A 123 -13.31 19.68 -6.35
N ASP A 124 -12.67 20.59 -7.08
CA ASP A 124 -12.45 22.01 -6.70
C ASP A 124 -12.07 22.25 -5.22
N ARG A 125 -11.09 21.48 -4.71
CA ARG A 125 -10.65 21.50 -3.30
C ARG A 125 -11.75 21.24 -2.25
N LYS A 126 -12.86 20.62 -2.65
CA LYS A 126 -13.92 20.09 -1.79
C LYS A 126 -13.80 18.59 -1.64
N GLY A 127 -14.22 18.08 -0.48
CA GLY A 127 -14.16 16.66 -0.17
C GLY A 127 -12.73 16.14 -0.08
N LEU A 128 -11.93 16.71 0.83
CA LEU A 128 -10.60 16.21 1.17
C LEU A 128 -10.66 14.70 1.48
N PHE A 129 -9.73 13.93 0.90
CA PHE A 129 -9.65 12.47 0.96
C PHE A 129 -10.85 11.72 0.36
N ARG A 130 -11.70 12.38 -0.43
CA ARG A 130 -12.87 11.77 -1.09
C ARG A 130 -12.71 11.63 -2.60
N ASN A 131 -11.49 11.76 -3.13
CA ASN A 131 -11.22 11.47 -4.53
C ASN A 131 -11.60 10.01 -4.85
N LYS A 132 -12.39 9.80 -5.91
CA LYS A 132 -12.85 8.48 -6.35
C LYS A 132 -11.70 7.51 -6.67
N ASN A 133 -10.54 8.04 -7.06
CA ASN A 133 -9.36 7.23 -7.35
C ASN A 133 -8.79 6.55 -6.10
N ILE A 134 -8.96 7.12 -4.90
CA ILE A 134 -8.57 6.47 -3.64
C ILE A 134 -9.36 5.16 -3.48
N GLN A 135 -10.69 5.21 -3.67
CA GLN A 135 -11.52 4.00 -3.63
C GLN A 135 -11.13 3.00 -4.72
N LYS A 136 -10.84 3.46 -5.95
CA LYS A 136 -10.39 2.57 -7.03
C LYS A 136 -9.11 1.83 -6.66
N VAL A 137 -8.14 2.51 -6.03
CA VAL A 137 -6.89 1.88 -5.59
C VAL A 137 -7.19 0.85 -4.49
N VAL A 138 -8.00 1.22 -3.50
CA VAL A 138 -8.40 0.31 -2.42
C VAL A 138 -9.04 -0.97 -2.97
N ASN A 139 -10.00 -0.82 -3.88
CA ASN A 139 -10.68 -1.95 -4.51
C ASN A 139 -9.71 -2.81 -5.31
N ALA A 140 -8.84 -2.19 -6.11
CA ALA A 140 -7.89 -2.92 -6.97
C ALA A 140 -6.81 -3.67 -6.19
N MET A 141 -6.46 -3.22 -4.99
CA MET A 141 -5.40 -3.79 -4.16
C MET A 141 -5.90 -4.84 -3.17
N TRP A 142 -7.03 -4.61 -2.50
CA TRP A 142 -7.45 -5.42 -1.36
C TRP A 142 -8.81 -6.11 -1.52
N PHE A 143 -9.56 -5.82 -2.58
CA PHE A 143 -10.94 -6.32 -2.74
C PHE A 143 -11.33 -6.67 -4.20
N ALA A 144 -10.37 -6.91 -5.08
CA ALA A 144 -10.66 -7.29 -6.46
C ALA A 144 -11.10 -8.76 -6.55
N ASN A 145 -10.57 -9.62 -5.69
CA ASN A 145 -10.86 -11.06 -5.66
C ASN A 145 -11.12 -11.57 -4.25
N LYS A 146 -11.73 -12.76 -4.15
CA LYS A 146 -12.07 -13.42 -2.87
C LYS A 146 -10.83 -13.76 -2.02
N GLN A 147 -9.67 -13.88 -2.63
CA GLN A 147 -8.41 -14.24 -1.98
C GLN A 147 -7.57 -13.01 -1.61
N ASP A 148 -7.99 -11.81 -1.98
CA ASP A 148 -7.23 -10.60 -1.66
C ASP A 148 -7.18 -10.37 -0.14
N ASP A 149 -6.11 -9.72 0.32
CA ASP A 149 -5.80 -9.58 1.74
C ASP A 149 -6.96 -8.92 2.53
N GLY A 150 -7.65 -7.94 1.94
CA GLY A 150 -8.78 -7.24 2.58
C GLY A 150 -10.03 -8.11 2.74
N VAL A 151 -10.19 -9.14 1.92
CA VAL A 151 -11.30 -10.11 2.00
C VAL A 151 -10.94 -11.24 2.96
N SER A 152 -9.72 -11.76 2.87
CA SER A 152 -9.25 -12.91 3.65
C SER A 152 -8.94 -12.56 5.12
N TYR A 153 -8.56 -11.31 5.39
CA TYR A 153 -8.12 -10.84 6.70
C TYR A 153 -8.85 -9.55 7.14
N PRO A 154 -10.20 -9.58 7.23
CA PRO A 154 -11.00 -8.40 7.52
C PRO A 154 -10.65 -7.75 8.86
N GLU A 155 -10.09 -8.50 9.81
CA GLU A 155 -9.65 -7.99 11.11
C GLU A 155 -8.53 -6.94 11.03
N TYR A 156 -7.78 -6.89 9.93
CA TYR A 156 -6.74 -5.87 9.70
C TYR A 156 -7.26 -4.64 8.96
N PHE A 157 -8.33 -4.79 8.18
CA PHE A 157 -8.82 -3.76 7.26
C PHE A 157 -10.16 -3.13 7.67
N LYS A 158 -10.80 -3.59 8.75
CA LYS A 158 -12.14 -3.13 9.17
C LYS A 158 -12.11 -2.31 10.48
N PRO A 159 -12.53 -1.03 10.46
CA PRO A 159 -12.66 -0.17 9.28
C PRO A 159 -11.28 0.05 8.63
N MET A 160 -11.26 0.65 7.43
CA MET A 160 -9.98 0.87 6.71
C MET A 160 -9.01 1.68 7.59
N PRO A 161 -7.81 1.19 7.91
CA PRO A 161 -6.86 1.93 8.74
C PRO A 161 -6.44 3.24 8.07
N ASP A 162 -6.28 4.31 8.84
CA ASP A 162 -5.74 5.59 8.37
C ASP A 162 -4.32 5.42 7.78
N ILE A 163 -3.54 4.50 8.36
CA ILE A 163 -2.24 4.07 7.86
C ILE A 163 -2.34 3.51 6.43
N THR A 164 -3.35 2.68 6.14
CA THR A 164 -3.58 2.15 4.79
C THR A 164 -3.97 3.27 3.82
N VAL A 165 -4.81 4.22 4.27
CA VAL A 165 -5.15 5.40 3.47
C VAL A 165 -3.90 6.22 3.15
N ALA A 166 -3.05 6.52 4.15
CA ALA A 166 -1.79 7.23 3.95
C ALA A 166 -0.87 6.51 2.95
N LEU A 167 -0.79 5.18 3.04
CA LEU A 167 -0.02 4.36 2.10
C LEU A 167 -0.56 4.45 0.67
N VAL A 168 -1.89 4.43 0.49
CA VAL A 168 -2.54 4.64 -0.82
C VAL A 168 -2.19 6.02 -1.38
N LEU A 169 -2.31 7.08 -0.57
CA LEU A 169 -1.99 8.44 -0.99
C LEU A 169 -0.53 8.59 -1.41
N THR A 170 0.37 7.93 -0.67
CA THR A 170 1.81 7.92 -0.97
C THR A 170 2.09 7.19 -2.28
N ALA A 171 1.45 6.04 -2.51
CA ALA A 171 1.60 5.31 -3.77
C ALA A 171 1.01 6.09 -4.95
N MET A 172 -0.11 6.79 -4.75
CA MET A 172 -0.70 7.70 -5.73
C MET A 172 0.25 8.86 -6.07
N GLU A 173 0.87 9.49 -5.08
CA GLU A 173 1.87 10.53 -5.31
C GLU A 173 3.08 9.98 -6.06
N CYS A 174 3.58 8.79 -5.69
CA CYS A 174 4.63 8.11 -6.44
C CYS A 174 4.25 7.88 -7.92
N GLY A 175 3.01 7.48 -8.19
CA GLY A 175 2.51 7.33 -9.55
C GLY A 175 2.42 8.65 -10.32
N ILE A 176 2.15 9.77 -9.65
CA ILE A 176 2.17 11.12 -10.24
C ILE A 176 3.61 11.56 -10.51
N ASP A 177 4.54 11.28 -9.59
CA ASP A 177 5.96 11.59 -9.74
C ASP A 177 6.58 10.94 -10.99
N GLU A 178 6.09 9.75 -11.38
CA GLU A 178 6.51 9.09 -12.62
C GLU A 178 6.33 9.99 -13.86
N TRP A 179 5.44 10.98 -13.79
CA TRP A 179 5.15 11.92 -14.88
C TRP A 179 5.78 13.30 -14.69
N GLY A 180 6.58 13.53 -13.64
CA GLY A 180 7.14 14.84 -13.31
C GLY A 180 8.04 15.44 -14.40
N THR A 181 8.66 14.61 -15.24
CA THR A 181 9.44 15.11 -16.39
C THR A 181 8.58 15.48 -17.60
N GLY A 182 7.32 15.05 -17.61
CA GLY A 182 6.38 15.07 -18.73
C GLY A 182 6.35 13.78 -19.55
N ILE A 183 7.30 12.87 -19.31
CA ILE A 183 7.34 11.51 -19.87
C ILE A 183 7.30 10.53 -18.70
N LYS A 184 6.54 9.44 -18.85
CA LYS A 184 6.48 8.41 -17.82
C LYS A 184 7.85 7.76 -17.60
N THR A 185 8.36 7.84 -16.37
CA THR A 185 9.60 7.22 -15.92
C THR A 185 9.33 6.33 -14.71
N ASP A 186 9.96 5.15 -14.66
CA ASP A 186 9.81 4.24 -13.53
C ASP A 186 10.55 4.79 -12.30
N ILE A 187 9.82 5.13 -11.23
CA ILE A 187 10.40 5.62 -9.96
C ILE A 187 10.27 4.56 -8.87
N ALA A 188 11.37 4.15 -8.24
CA ALA A 188 11.30 3.11 -7.22
C ALA A 188 10.44 3.53 -6.00
N PHE A 189 9.48 2.69 -5.59
CA PHE A 189 8.66 2.96 -4.41
C PHE A 189 9.34 2.38 -3.15
N THR A 190 10.41 3.05 -2.72
CA THR A 190 11.28 2.59 -1.62
C THR A 190 11.00 3.33 -0.31
N ALA A 191 11.46 2.74 0.80
CA ALA A 191 11.42 3.41 2.10
C ALA A 191 12.32 4.64 2.18
N VAL A 192 13.41 4.67 1.40
CA VAL A 192 14.35 5.79 1.37
C VAL A 192 13.67 7.01 0.77
N ASP A 193 12.94 6.83 -0.32
CA ASP A 193 12.37 7.93 -1.09
C ASP A 193 10.99 8.37 -0.58
N TYR A 194 10.18 7.43 -0.07
CA TYR A 194 8.76 7.69 0.20
C TYR A 194 8.33 7.58 1.67
N ARG A 195 9.24 7.30 2.62
CA ARG A 195 8.88 7.32 4.05
C ARG A 195 8.41 8.71 4.50
N THR A 196 9.14 9.76 4.13
CA THR A 196 8.80 11.14 4.51
C THR A 196 7.49 11.61 3.89
N VAL A 197 7.22 11.20 2.64
CA VAL A 197 5.95 11.44 1.94
C VAL A 197 4.80 10.74 2.66
N PHE A 198 5.00 9.49 3.06
CA PHE A 198 4.04 8.74 3.87
C PHE A 198 3.75 9.41 5.22
N ASP A 199 4.79 9.80 5.95
CA ASP A 199 4.64 10.46 7.25
C ASP A 199 3.88 11.80 7.10
N ALA A 200 4.11 12.53 6.01
CA ALA A 200 3.38 13.76 5.69
C ALA A 200 1.88 13.49 5.43
N HIS A 201 1.53 12.49 4.62
CA HIS A 201 0.13 12.11 4.38
C HIS A 201 -0.57 11.64 5.65
N LEU A 202 0.10 10.81 6.45
CA LEU A 202 -0.43 10.33 7.72
C LEU A 202 -0.67 11.50 8.70
N LYS A 203 0.25 12.46 8.76
CA LYS A 203 0.08 13.68 9.55
C LYS A 203 -1.11 14.50 9.05
N CYS A 204 -1.29 14.65 7.74
CA CYS A 204 -2.45 15.34 7.16
C CYS A 204 -3.78 14.65 7.52
N LEU A 205 -3.85 13.33 7.45
CA LEU A 205 -5.04 12.56 7.86
C LEU A 205 -5.36 12.76 9.34
N ARG A 206 -4.35 12.69 10.22
CA ARG A 206 -4.53 12.88 11.66
C ARG A 206 -4.94 14.31 12.03
N ASN A 207 -4.35 15.31 11.37
CA ASN A 207 -4.76 16.71 11.53
C ASN A 207 -6.21 16.91 11.07
N PHE A 208 -6.61 16.29 9.96
CA PHE A 208 -7.99 16.32 9.48
C PHE A 208 -8.95 15.64 10.46
N GLN A 209 -8.58 14.49 11.03
CA GLN A 209 -9.39 13.82 12.05
C GLN A 209 -9.58 14.71 13.27
N GLU A 210 -8.53 15.35 13.77
CA GLU A 210 -8.65 16.26 14.92
C GLU A 210 -9.52 17.48 14.57
N ALA A 211 -9.30 18.12 13.42
CA ALA A 211 -10.09 19.27 12.99
C ALA A 211 -11.57 18.94 12.74
N THR A 212 -11.90 17.68 12.44
CA THR A 212 -13.25 17.23 12.10
C THR A 212 -13.84 16.26 13.11
N LYS A 213 -13.23 16.15 14.30
CA LYS A 213 -13.56 15.18 15.34
C LYS A 213 -15.04 15.16 15.73
N LYS A 214 -15.67 16.33 15.84
CA LYS A 214 -17.13 16.45 16.11
C LYS A 214 -18.01 15.75 15.09
N HIS A 215 -17.52 15.56 13.88
CA HIS A 215 -18.26 14.98 12.76
C HIS A 215 -17.73 13.61 12.35
N GLU A 216 -16.62 13.14 12.96
CA GLU A 216 -15.99 11.84 12.70
C GLU A 216 -15.78 11.59 11.19
N LEU A 217 -15.30 12.62 10.48
CA LEU A 217 -15.28 12.57 9.02
C LEU A 217 -14.25 11.56 8.49
N LEU A 218 -13.09 11.41 9.13
CA LEU A 218 -12.12 10.39 8.69
C LEU A 218 -12.69 8.99 8.97
N ASP A 219 -13.30 8.76 10.14
CA ASP A 219 -13.89 7.46 10.49
C ASP A 219 -14.97 7.05 9.47
N LYS A 220 -15.80 8.00 9.05
CA LYS A 220 -16.79 7.81 7.97
C LYS A 220 -16.15 7.50 6.63
N ILE A 221 -15.03 8.15 6.29
CA ILE A 221 -14.29 7.88 5.06
C ILE A 221 -13.68 6.47 5.12
N CYS A 222 -12.98 6.13 6.20
CA CYS A 222 -12.37 4.82 6.42
C CYS A 222 -13.40 3.68 6.40
N THR A 223 -14.55 3.87 7.05
CA THR A 223 -15.66 2.92 7.04
C THR A 223 -16.22 2.75 5.63
N LYS A 224 -16.40 3.85 4.88
CA LYS A 224 -16.86 3.80 3.49
C LYS A 224 -15.87 3.08 2.59
N LEU A 225 -14.57 3.38 2.69
CA LEU A 225 -13.52 2.77 1.88
C LEU A 225 -13.53 1.24 2.01
N TYR A 226 -13.67 0.73 3.24
CA TYR A 226 -13.82 -0.70 3.49
C TYR A 226 -15.14 -1.27 2.95
N ASN A 227 -16.28 -0.65 3.28
CA ASN A 227 -17.61 -1.19 2.92
C ASN A 227 -17.91 -1.17 1.43
N VAL A 228 -17.35 -0.22 0.66
CA VAL A 228 -17.52 -0.15 -0.80
C VAL A 228 -16.53 -1.06 -1.53
N GLY A 229 -15.42 -1.42 -0.88
CA GLY A 229 -14.47 -2.38 -1.42
C GLY A 229 -14.99 -3.81 -1.30
N ARG A 230 -15.48 -4.18 -0.12
CA ARG A 230 -16.08 -5.49 0.18
C ARG A 230 -17.30 -5.80 -0.69
#